data_AF-F3FFM0-F1
#
_entry.id   AF-F3FFM0-F1
#
_cell.length_a   1.000
_cell.length_b   1.000
_cell.length_c   1.000
_cell.angle_alpha   90.00
_cell.angle_beta   90.00
_cell.angle_gamma   90.00
#
_symmetry.space_group_name_H-M   'P 1'
#
loop_
_entity.id
_entity.type
_entity.pdbx_description
1 polymer ?
#
loop_
_entity_poly.entity_id
_entity_poly.type
_entity_poly.pdbx_seq_one_letter_code
_entity_poly.pdbx_strand_id
1 'polypeptide(L)'
;MLLVKIAARIVGCRSRAEDVVQDAFFRLRSAPQATLTFKAQLSYLFQIVRNLAIDHYRKQALEQKYTGPEAGGLNVVIQGASPEISHINFSSLEKIADALTELPPRTRYAFEMYRLHGVP
;
A
#
# COMPACT_ATOMS: atom_id res chain seq x y z
N MET A 1 -17.44 -23.96 -12.38
CA MET A 1 -16.15 -24.67 -12.28
C MET A 1 -15.84 -25.07 -10.83
N LEU A 2 -15.38 -26.30 -10.59
CA LEU A 2 -15.14 -26.87 -9.24
C LEU A 2 -14.10 -26.07 -8.43
N LEU A 3 -12.97 -25.70 -9.05
CA LEU A 3 -11.90 -24.95 -8.40
C LEU A 3 -12.36 -23.56 -7.93
N VAL A 4 -13.15 -22.86 -8.75
CA VAL A 4 -13.74 -21.56 -8.38
C VAL A 4 -14.65 -21.71 -7.16
N LYS A 5 -15.46 -22.78 -7.09
CA LYS A 5 -16.31 -23.04 -5.91
C LYS A 5 -15.48 -23.27 -4.64
N ILE A 6 -14.34 -23.96 -4.75
CA ILE A 6 -13.44 -24.21 -3.61
C ILE A 6 -12.75 -22.91 -3.17
N ALA A 7 -12.18 -22.16 -4.10
CA ALA A 7 -11.54 -20.87 -3.81
C ALA A 7 -12.55 -19.85 -3.24
N ALA A 8 -13.79 -19.82 -3.76
CA ALA A 8 -14.83 -18.93 -3.27
C ALA A 8 -15.25 -19.21 -1.82
N ARG A 9 -15.18 -20.47 -1.36
CA ARG A 9 -15.41 -20.81 0.05
C ARG A 9 -14.34 -20.25 1.00
N ILE A 10 -13.14 -19.97 0.50
CA ILE A 10 -12.03 -19.42 1.29
C ILE A 10 -11.99 -17.90 1.17
N VAL A 11 -12.08 -17.36 -0.04
CA VAL A 11 -11.96 -15.92 -0.33
C VAL A 11 -13.28 -15.16 -0.12
N GLY A 12 -14.42 -15.86 -0.02
CA GLY A 12 -15.73 -15.25 0.23
C GLY A 12 -16.27 -14.41 -0.93
N CYS A 13 -15.64 -14.42 -2.10
CA CYS A 13 -16.03 -13.64 -3.27
C CYS A 13 -15.76 -14.43 -4.55
N ARG A 14 -16.74 -14.46 -5.45
CA ARG A 14 -16.67 -15.24 -6.68
C ARG A 14 -15.66 -14.68 -7.69
N SER A 15 -15.64 -13.37 -7.93
CA SER A 15 -14.71 -12.76 -8.90
C SER A 15 -13.27 -13.02 -8.49
N ARG A 16 -12.93 -12.77 -7.23
CA ARG A 16 -11.59 -13.07 -6.69
C ARG A 16 -11.24 -14.56 -6.74
N ALA A 17 -12.23 -15.43 -6.61
CA ALA A 17 -12.02 -16.88 -6.77
C ALA A 17 -11.75 -17.27 -8.23
N GLU A 18 -12.30 -16.54 -9.20
CA GLU A 18 -11.99 -16.72 -10.63
C GLU A 18 -10.54 -16.27 -10.91
N ASP A 19 -10.10 -15.13 -10.35
CA ASP A 19 -8.71 -14.65 -10.43
C ASP A 19 -7.71 -15.67 -9.84
N VAL A 20 -8.00 -16.20 -8.65
CA VAL A 20 -7.16 -17.24 -8.01
C VAL A 20 -6.99 -18.47 -8.90
N VAL A 21 -8.07 -18.91 -9.55
CA VAL A 21 -8.03 -20.08 -10.43
C VAL A 21 -7.26 -19.76 -11.72
N GLN A 22 -7.39 -18.55 -12.24
CA GLN A 22 -6.64 -18.08 -13.41
C GLN A 22 -5.13 -18.04 -13.11
N ASP A 23 -4.73 -17.50 -11.96
CA ASP A 23 -3.33 -17.50 -11.51
C ASP A 23 -2.78 -18.92 -11.32
N ALA A 24 -3.58 -19.81 -10.74
CA ALA A 24 -3.20 -21.21 -10.57
C ALA A 24 -2.96 -21.90 -11.92
N PHE A 25 -3.78 -21.59 -12.93
CA PHE A 25 -3.63 -22.11 -14.28
C PHE A 25 -2.35 -21.59 -14.96
N PHE A 26 -2.01 -20.31 -14.81
CA PHE A 26 -0.76 -19.77 -15.33
C PHE A 26 0.47 -20.41 -14.67
N ARG A 27 0.43 -20.64 -13.35
CA ARG A 27 1.51 -21.34 -12.63
C ARG A 27 1.68 -22.79 -13.08
N LEU A 28 0.58 -23.49 -13.33
CA LEU A 28 0.62 -24.85 -13.87
C LEU A 28 1.24 -24.88 -15.27
N ARG A 29 0.90 -23.92 -16.14
CA ARG A 29 1.48 -23.82 -17.49
C ARG A 29 2.97 -23.52 -17.50
N SER A 30 3.43 -22.71 -16.56
CA SER A 30 4.85 -22.33 -16.42
C SER A 30 5.69 -23.38 -15.69
N ALA A 31 5.06 -24.38 -15.07
CA ALA A 31 5.79 -25.50 -14.47
C ALA A 31 6.48 -26.33 -15.56
N PRO A 32 7.70 -26.86 -15.31
CA PRO A 32 8.39 -27.73 -16.26
C PRO A 32 7.49 -28.90 -16.67
N GLN A 33 7.19 -29.00 -17.97
CA GLN A 33 6.26 -30.00 -18.54
C GLN A 33 6.76 -31.45 -18.37
N ALA A 34 8.05 -31.64 -18.07
CA ALA A 34 8.67 -32.94 -17.94
C ALA A 34 8.69 -33.38 -16.47
N THR A 35 7.68 -34.14 -16.00
CA THR A 35 7.77 -35.27 -15.02
C THR A 35 6.47 -35.60 -14.26
N LEU A 36 5.38 -34.82 -14.40
CA LEU A 36 4.16 -35.08 -13.60
C LEU A 36 3.11 -35.86 -14.38
N THR A 37 2.62 -36.95 -13.77
CA THR A 37 1.40 -37.64 -14.24
C THR A 37 0.19 -36.70 -14.17
N PHE A 38 -0.86 -36.96 -14.96
CA PHE A 38 -2.10 -36.18 -14.91
C PHE A 38 -2.68 -36.06 -13.49
N LYS A 39 -2.62 -37.14 -12.70
CA LYS A 39 -3.03 -37.14 -11.28
C LYS A 39 -2.18 -36.19 -10.45
N ALA A 40 -0.86 -36.16 -10.67
CA ALA A 40 0.04 -35.25 -9.96
C ALA A 40 -0.19 -33.79 -10.35
N GLN A 41 -0.45 -33.51 -11.64
CA GLN A 41 -0.82 -32.17 -12.11
C GLN A 41 -2.14 -31.68 -11.48
N LEU A 42 -3.14 -32.57 -11.38
CA LEU A 42 -4.42 -32.24 -10.78
C LEU A 42 -4.26 -31.95 -9.27
N SER A 43 -3.55 -32.81 -8.54
CA SER A 43 -3.24 -32.60 -7.12
C SER A 43 -2.46 -31.30 -6.89
N TYR A 44 -1.48 -31.01 -7.75
CA TYR A 44 -0.71 -29.78 -7.71
C TYR A 44 -1.59 -28.55 -7.96
N LEU A 45 -2.51 -28.61 -8.93
CA LEU A 45 -3.46 -27.53 -9.20
C LEU A 45 -4.38 -27.25 -8.00
N PHE A 46 -4.93 -28.29 -7.36
CA PHE A 46 -5.72 -28.13 -6.13
C PHE A 46 -4.91 -27.49 -5.00
N GLN A 47 -3.64 -27.88 -4.85
CA GLN A 47 -2.74 -27.31 -3.86
C GLN A 47 -2.47 -25.81 -4.12
N ILE A 48 -2.15 -25.44 -5.37
CA ILE A 48 -1.92 -24.03 -5.73
C ILE A 48 -3.17 -23.20 -5.48
N VAL A 49 -4.34 -23.65 -5.93
CA VAL A 49 -5.61 -22.93 -5.73
C VAL A 49 -5.89 -22.70 -4.24
N ARG A 50 -5.68 -23.73 -3.41
CA ARG A 50 -5.87 -23.61 -1.96
C ARG A 50 -4.91 -22.59 -1.34
N ASN A 51 -3.63 -22.66 -1.70
CA ASN A 51 -2.61 -21.77 -1.15
C ASN A 51 -2.88 -20.31 -1.54
N LEU A 52 -3.13 -20.05 -2.82
CA LEU A 52 -3.49 -18.73 -3.32
C LEU A 52 -4.74 -18.18 -2.62
N ALA A 53 -5.78 -18.99 -2.48
CA ALA A 53 -7.01 -18.57 -1.80
C ALA A 53 -6.76 -18.18 -0.33
N ILE A 54 -5.92 -18.94 0.39
CA ILE A 54 -5.54 -18.64 1.77
C ILE A 54 -4.71 -17.35 1.85
N ASP A 55 -3.76 -17.17 0.94
CA ASP A 55 -2.91 -15.97 0.90
C ASP A 55 -3.75 -14.72 0.62
N HIS A 56 -4.69 -14.80 -0.33
CA HIS A 56 -5.66 -13.74 -0.58
C HIS A 56 -6.51 -13.42 0.66
N TYR A 57 -7.03 -14.44 1.34
CA TYR A 57 -7.81 -14.26 2.56
C TYR A 57 -6.98 -13.56 3.66
N ARG A 58 -5.73 -13.98 3.88
CA ARG A 58 -4.83 -13.38 4.87
C ARG A 58 -4.51 -11.93 4.54
N LYS A 59 -4.21 -11.63 3.27
CA LYS A 59 -3.95 -10.27 2.80
C LYS A 59 -5.18 -9.38 3.01
N GLN A 60 -6.36 -9.86 2.63
CA GLN A 60 -7.60 -9.13 2.85
C GLN A 60 -7.87 -8.89 4.34
N ALA A 61 -7.69 -9.90 5.19
CA ALA A 61 -7.90 -9.77 6.63
C ALA A 61 -6.92 -8.75 7.24
N LEU A 62 -5.70 -8.65 6.71
CA LEU A 62 -4.73 -7.63 7.11
C LEU A 62 -5.18 -6.24 6.65
N GLU A 63 -5.55 -6.08 5.38
CA GLU A 63 -6.04 -4.81 4.82
C GLU A 63 -7.26 -4.30 5.58
N GLN A 64 -8.20 -5.19 5.93
CA GLN A 64 -9.38 -4.84 6.70
C GLN A 64 -9.07 -4.38 8.14
N LYS A 65 -7.97 -4.84 8.75
CA LYS A 65 -7.54 -4.33 10.06
C LYS A 65 -7.04 -2.89 10.00
N TYR A 66 -6.47 -2.49 8.87
CA TYR A 66 -5.93 -1.14 8.67
C TYR A 66 -6.89 -0.21 7.92
N THR A 67 -8.00 -0.74 7.40
CA THR A 67 -9.03 0.04 6.74
C THR A 67 -10.02 0.54 7.79
N GLY A 68 -10.06 1.85 8.01
CA GLY A 68 -11.11 2.50 8.79
C GLY A 68 -12.35 2.81 7.93
N PRO A 69 -13.48 3.20 8.55
CA PRO A 69 -14.62 3.75 7.82
C PRO A 69 -14.18 4.93 6.94
N GLU A 70 -14.73 5.08 5.74
CA GLU A 70 -14.43 6.22 4.87
C GLU A 70 -14.67 7.56 5.58
N ALA A 71 -15.73 7.64 6.40
CA ALA A 71 -16.03 8.78 7.26
C ALA A 71 -14.93 9.09 8.31
N GLY A 72 -14.17 8.07 8.73
CA GLY A 72 -13.00 8.24 9.60
C GLY A 72 -11.82 8.86 8.86
N GLY A 73 -11.71 8.67 7.55
CA GLY A 73 -10.70 9.29 6.69
C GLY A 73 -10.91 10.80 6.50
N LEU A 74 -12.15 11.28 6.46
CA LEU A 74 -12.43 12.73 6.41
C LEU A 74 -12.20 13.43 7.76
N ASN A 75 -12.32 12.71 8.87
CA ASN A 75 -12.19 13.25 10.22
C ASN A 75 -10.81 12.98 10.83
N VAL A 76 -9.78 12.73 10.00
CA VAL A 76 -8.41 12.59 10.49
C VAL A 76 -7.96 13.94 11.04
N VAL A 77 -7.87 14.02 12.37
CA VAL A 77 -7.35 15.20 13.06
C VAL A 77 -5.87 15.34 12.74
N ILE A 78 -5.49 16.43 12.07
CA ILE A 78 -4.09 16.82 11.95
C ILE A 78 -3.68 17.37 13.33
N GLN A 79 -3.00 16.54 14.10
CA GLN A 79 -2.44 16.92 15.39
C GLN A 79 -1.57 18.16 15.22
N GLY A 80 -1.89 19.24 15.94
CA GLY A 80 -1.17 20.52 15.86
C GLY A 80 -1.73 21.54 14.86
N ALA A 81 -2.80 21.23 14.11
CA ALA A 81 -3.46 22.18 13.21
C ALA A 81 -4.53 23.03 13.91
N SER A 82 -4.22 23.62 15.06
CA SER A 82 -5.11 24.60 15.69
C SER A 82 -4.87 26.01 15.10
N PRO A 83 -5.87 26.90 15.10
CA PRO A 83 -5.67 28.29 14.69
C PRO A 83 -4.56 28.99 15.48
N GLU A 84 -4.46 28.72 16.77
CA GLU A 84 -3.45 29.30 17.67
C GLU A 84 -2.05 28.80 17.31
N ILE A 85 -1.87 27.50 17.12
CA ILE A 85 -0.58 26.91 16.71
C ILE A 85 -0.18 27.42 15.33
N SER A 86 -1.14 27.52 14.41
CA SER A 86 -0.90 28.07 13.08
C SER A 86 -0.44 29.51 13.15
N HIS A 87 -1.08 30.35 13.98
CA HIS A 87 -0.67 31.73 14.20
C HIS A 87 0.74 31.84 14.79
N ILE A 88 1.07 31.02 15.79
CA ILE A 88 2.41 30.95 16.38
C ILE A 88 3.46 30.57 15.32
N ASN A 89 3.15 29.59 14.47
CA ASN A 89 4.04 29.16 13.39
C ASN A 89 4.24 30.27 12.35
N PHE A 90 3.16 30.94 11.91
CA PHE A 90 3.26 32.06 10.98
C PHE A 90 4.07 33.22 11.54
N SER A 91 3.82 33.62 12.80
CA SER A 91 4.61 34.67 13.46
C SER A 91 6.09 34.30 13.59
N SER A 92 6.39 33.02 13.80
CA SER A 92 7.78 32.54 13.83
C SER A 92 8.44 32.61 12.46
N LEU A 93 7.70 32.27 11.39
CA LEU A 93 8.18 32.36 10.02
C LEU A 93 8.45 33.81 9.58
N GLU A 94 7.61 34.76 9.97
CA GLU A 94 7.85 36.19 9.69
C GLU A 94 9.17 36.66 10.31
N LYS A 95 9.43 36.32 11.57
CA LYS A 95 10.69 36.65 12.25
C LYS A 95 11.91 36.03 11.56
N ILE A 96 11.77 34.79 11.07
CA ILE A 96 12.84 34.13 10.32
C ILE A 96 13.04 34.84 8.98
N ALA A 97 11.97 35.19 8.27
CA ALA A 97 12.06 35.91 7.00
C ALA A 97 12.78 37.26 7.18
N ASP A 98 12.40 38.02 8.20
CA ASP A 98 13.05 39.29 8.56
C ASP A 98 14.55 39.08 8.83
N ALA A 99 14.91 38.12 9.67
CA ALA A 99 16.31 37.81 9.97
C ALA A 99 17.10 37.37 8.73
N LEU A 100 16.48 36.64 7.80
CA LEU A 100 17.11 36.29 6.53
C LEU A 100 17.36 37.55 5.68
N THR A 101 16.50 38.57 5.73
CA THR A 101 16.70 39.82 5.00
C THR A 101 17.93 40.62 5.46
N GLU A 102 18.37 40.41 6.70
CA GLU A 102 19.57 41.05 7.27
C GLU A 102 20.86 40.36 6.82
N LEU A 103 20.78 39.12 6.32
CA LEU A 103 21.96 38.39 5.87
C LEU A 103 22.52 38.94 4.54
N PRO A 104 23.86 38.91 4.36
CA PRO A 104 24.47 39.17 3.07
C PRO A 104 23.92 38.24 1.97
N PRO A 105 23.81 38.71 0.71
CA PRO A 105 23.14 37.96 -0.36
C PRO A 105 23.66 36.53 -0.57
N ARG A 106 24.99 36.33 -0.46
CA ARG A 106 25.61 35.01 -0.61
C ARG A 106 25.27 34.06 0.54
N THR A 107 25.18 34.57 1.77
CA THR A 107 24.87 33.77 2.96
C THR A 107 23.40 33.34 2.96
N ARG A 108 22.50 34.25 2.57
CA ARG A 108 21.08 33.94 2.38
C ARG A 108 20.88 32.86 1.31
N TYR A 109 21.51 33.03 0.15
CA TYR A 109 21.43 32.06 -0.95
C TYR A 109 21.88 30.66 -0.51
N ALA A 110 23.02 30.55 0.18
CA ALA A 110 23.51 29.27 0.69
C ALA A 110 22.52 28.62 1.68
N PHE A 111 21.94 29.42 2.58
CA PHE A 111 20.92 28.94 3.52
C PHE A 111 19.67 28.42 2.81
N GLU A 112 19.12 29.18 1.85
CA GLU A 112 17.92 28.80 1.09
C GLU A 112 18.14 27.53 0.25
N MET A 113 19.32 27.40 -0.38
CA MET A 113 19.67 26.21 -1.15
C MET A 113 19.70 24.95 -0.27
N TYR A 114 20.29 25.05 0.91
CA TYR A 114 20.36 23.92 1.85
C TYR A 114 19.02 23.60 2.52
N ARG A 115 18.32 24.62 3.04
CA ARG A 115 17.12 24.43 3.87
C ARG A 115 15.82 24.30 3.10
N LEU A 116 15.67 24.98 1.98
CA LEU A 116 14.41 24.98 1.20
C LEU A 116 14.49 24.04 0.00
N HIS A 117 15.65 23.98 -0.66
CA HIS A 117 15.83 23.20 -1.87
C HIS A 117 16.52 21.84 -1.64
N GLY A 118 16.99 21.58 -0.41
CA GLY A 118 17.63 20.32 -0.04
C GLY A 118 18.92 20.04 -0.80
N VAL A 119 19.59 21.09 -1.30
CA VAL A 119 20.86 20.96 -2.01
C VAL A 119 21.99 20.92 -0.98
N PRO A 120 22.76 19.82 -0.91
CA PRO A 120 23.83 19.65 0.07
C PRO A 120 25.01 20.59 -0.15
#